data_AF-A0A1N6XSF1-F1
#
_entry.id   AF-A0A1N6XSF1-F1
#
_cell.length_a   1.000
_cell.length_b   1.000
_cell.length_c   1.000
_cell.angle_alpha   90.00
_cell.angle_beta   90.00
_cell.angle_gamma   90.00
#
_symmetry.space_group_name_H-M   'P 1'
#
loop_
_entity.id
_entity.type
_entity.pdbx_description
1 polymer ?
#
loop_
_entity_poly.entity_id
_entity_poly.type
_entity_poly.pdbx_seq_one_letter_code
_entity_poly.pdbx_strand_id
1 'polypeptide(L)'
;MTSILTNTSALAALSTLRSINSSLGAEQGKISSGLRIQSAADNAAYWSIATTMRSDNKAIATVHDALGLAAAKIDVSYSAMSAVKDVLDEIKTKLVAAKEPGVDKAKIQKEIDQLAQSTRSIADSASFAGENWLSTDISGLIDTTLPLRSSTLVSSFNRSASGNIGIGTTTVDHLETALFNKEGGGILEADPRSPKSIAGIRSVSSAPIGSPWYSPTGYTDGRGTSGYEGNLRFTFAGPLDFATASDRITFDITLDAEDPASTSPGPYAPGNSYSVTINRSVVDSVLPFNGGKIDTASQMAAVLRSQLNSIGASASTYYYKDLSDPYYFKFDIYSRETNGLNGSAVQISNFSSTVGSGGLQNGLDYGKRYSLDLDFEAFEVYQSVDINFDFHFNRESPTSHVINRALVNSVLGTTNGKIETSSQWAQILNTLITRPDTIIAATSATTVNVKTDPNVDRLNGFRTGVHFSNVSVNIEPIPQTGIFGIDIVSNSGSLDKYIIDVELMTQKTIDGAAMLGALKARIDMQSGFTKTLIDTVDKGVGQLVDADLNDASARQKALQAQQQLAIQALSIANSNTDTVLSLFN
;
A
#
# COMPACT_ATOMS: atom_id res chain seq x y z
N MET A 1 -17.98 -88.93 57.40
CA MET A 1 -18.52 -90.00 56.54
C MET A 1 -17.97 -89.80 55.14
N THR A 2 -17.10 -90.69 54.69
CA THR A 2 -16.61 -90.77 53.30
C THR A 2 -17.63 -91.55 52.48
N SER A 3 -18.20 -90.92 51.44
CA SER A 3 -19.12 -91.57 50.51
C SER A 3 -18.33 -92.20 49.36
N ILE A 4 -18.52 -93.49 49.09
CA ILE A 4 -17.90 -94.19 47.93
C ILE A 4 -18.47 -93.67 46.60
N LEU A 5 -19.70 -93.15 46.61
CA LEU A 5 -20.39 -92.64 45.42
C LEU A 5 -20.00 -91.19 45.08
N THR A 6 -19.31 -90.48 45.96
CA THR A 6 -18.93 -89.08 45.76
C THR A 6 -17.51 -88.85 46.27
N ASN A 7 -16.54 -88.88 45.35
CA ASN A 7 -15.14 -88.62 45.66
C ASN A 7 -14.91 -87.12 45.90
N THR A 8 -15.08 -86.70 47.15
CA THR A 8 -14.94 -85.30 47.57
C THR A 8 -13.53 -84.75 47.34
N SER A 9 -12.49 -85.59 47.43
CA SER A 9 -11.10 -85.21 47.14
C SER A 9 -10.86 -84.93 45.65
N ALA A 10 -11.40 -85.76 44.76
CA ALA A 10 -11.31 -85.52 43.32
C ALA A 10 -12.17 -84.33 42.88
N LEU A 11 -13.34 -84.11 43.48
CA LEU A 11 -14.16 -82.92 43.23
C LEU A 11 -13.45 -81.63 43.66
N ALA A 12 -12.78 -81.65 44.82
CA ALA A 12 -11.97 -80.52 45.27
C ALA A 12 -10.78 -80.27 44.34
N ALA A 13 -10.04 -81.31 43.95
CA ALA A 13 -8.93 -81.19 42.98
C ALA A 13 -9.41 -80.71 41.60
N LEU A 14 -10.57 -81.17 41.13
CA LEU A 14 -11.18 -80.74 39.87
C LEU A 14 -11.64 -79.28 39.93
N SER A 15 -12.20 -78.83 41.06
CA SER A 15 -12.55 -77.43 41.29
C SER A 15 -11.29 -76.54 41.22
N THR A 16 -10.21 -76.97 41.87
CA THR A 16 -8.91 -76.29 41.81
C THR A 16 -8.35 -76.26 40.39
N LEU A 17 -8.39 -77.38 39.66
CA LEU A 17 -7.92 -77.45 38.27
C LEU A 17 -8.74 -76.55 37.33
N ARG A 18 -10.07 -76.49 37.50
CA ARG A 18 -10.94 -75.55 36.77
C ARG A 18 -10.59 -74.10 37.08
N SER A 19 -10.30 -73.78 38.34
CA SER A 19 -9.83 -72.45 38.76
C SER A 19 -8.47 -72.09 38.14
N ILE A 20 -7.53 -73.03 38.11
CA ILE A 20 -6.20 -72.84 37.47
C ILE A 20 -6.36 -72.66 35.97
N ASN A 21 -7.18 -73.48 35.29
CA ASN A 21 -7.44 -73.34 33.86
C ASN A 21 -8.10 -72.00 33.52
N SER A 22 -9.05 -71.55 34.34
CA SER A 22 -9.67 -70.23 34.17
C SER A 22 -8.63 -69.10 34.34
N SER A 23 -7.74 -69.21 35.33
CA SER A 23 -6.68 -68.23 35.57
C SER A 23 -5.63 -68.23 34.45
N LEU A 24 -5.27 -69.42 33.95
CA LEU A 24 -4.34 -69.60 32.84
C LEU A 24 -4.92 -69.01 31.54
N GLY A 25 -6.22 -69.22 31.28
CA GLY A 25 -6.92 -68.60 30.15
C GLY A 25 -6.95 -67.07 30.25
N ALA A 26 -7.14 -66.52 31.45
CA ALA A 26 -7.11 -65.07 31.67
C ALA A 26 -5.70 -64.47 31.43
N GLU A 27 -4.64 -65.09 31.95
CA GLU A 27 -3.26 -64.63 31.71
C GLU A 27 -2.84 -64.81 30.24
N GLN A 28 -3.28 -65.89 29.58
CA GLN A 28 -3.12 -66.06 28.12
C GLN A 28 -3.80 -64.93 27.33
N GLY A 29 -5.02 -64.54 27.74
CA GLY A 29 -5.74 -63.42 27.15
C GLY A 29 -5.00 -62.08 27.29
N LYS A 30 -4.40 -61.81 28.46
CA LYS A 30 -3.57 -60.62 28.69
C LYS A 30 -2.31 -60.62 27.85
N ILE A 31 -1.62 -61.76 27.73
CA ILE A 31 -0.43 -61.89 26.87
C ILE A 31 -0.79 -61.70 25.40
N SER A 32 -1.92 -62.28 24.96
CA SER A 32 -2.37 -62.19 23.57
C SER A 32 -2.85 -60.79 23.19
N SER A 33 -3.53 -60.09 24.10
CA SER A 33 -4.05 -58.74 23.86
C SER A 33 -3.05 -57.64 24.17
N GLY A 34 -2.02 -57.93 24.98
CA GLY A 34 -1.13 -56.94 25.57
C GLY A 34 -1.79 -56.08 26.66
N LEU A 35 -3.06 -56.33 27.00
CA LEU A 35 -3.85 -55.51 27.90
C LEU A 35 -4.16 -56.27 29.19
N ARG A 36 -3.89 -55.63 30.33
CA ARG A 36 -4.38 -56.07 31.64
C ARG A 36 -5.87 -55.84 31.80
N ILE A 37 -6.40 -54.79 31.15
CA ILE A 37 -7.82 -54.40 31.18
C ILE A 37 -8.30 -54.29 29.74
N GLN A 38 -8.95 -55.35 29.23
CA GLN A 38 -9.38 -55.44 27.84
C GLN A 38 -10.82 -54.95 27.67
N SER A 39 -11.68 -55.27 28.64
CA SER A 39 -13.12 -55.01 28.63
C SER A 39 -13.59 -54.34 29.92
N ALA A 40 -14.80 -53.79 29.90
CA ALA A 40 -15.42 -53.22 31.09
C ALA A 40 -15.62 -54.24 32.22
N ALA A 41 -15.68 -55.53 31.88
CA ALA A 41 -15.79 -56.62 32.86
C ALA A 41 -14.52 -56.81 33.69
N ASP A 42 -13.35 -56.43 33.15
CA ASP A 42 -12.06 -56.57 33.85
C ASP A 42 -11.89 -55.48 34.90
N ASN A 43 -12.24 -54.24 34.55
CA ASN A 43 -12.36 -53.12 35.48
C ASN A 43 -13.10 -51.94 34.81
N ALA A 44 -14.36 -51.74 35.18
CA ALA A 44 -15.23 -50.75 34.52
C ALA A 44 -14.69 -49.32 34.60
N ALA A 45 -14.10 -48.91 35.73
CA ALA A 45 -13.62 -47.55 35.93
C ALA A 45 -12.39 -47.25 35.07
N TYR A 46 -11.35 -48.08 35.14
CA TYR A 46 -10.14 -47.90 34.33
C TYR A 46 -10.40 -48.08 32.85
N TRP A 47 -11.27 -49.04 32.47
CA TRP A 47 -11.66 -49.23 31.08
C TRP A 47 -12.40 -47.99 30.53
N SER A 48 -13.32 -47.40 31.28
CA SER A 48 -14.06 -46.20 30.86
C SER A 48 -13.14 -44.99 30.71
N ILE A 49 -12.23 -44.77 31.66
CA ILE A 49 -11.25 -43.67 31.60
C ILE A 49 -10.32 -43.86 30.40
N ALA A 50 -9.72 -45.05 30.24
CA ALA A 50 -8.82 -45.34 29.13
C ALA A 50 -9.51 -45.26 27.76
N THR A 51 -10.78 -45.69 27.66
CA THR A 51 -11.56 -45.58 26.42
C THR A 51 -11.84 -44.13 26.07
N THR A 52 -12.17 -43.29 27.06
CA THR A 52 -12.35 -41.84 26.88
C THR A 52 -11.03 -41.18 26.45
N MET A 53 -9.93 -41.49 27.12
CA MET A 53 -8.60 -40.98 26.77
C MET A 53 -8.15 -41.41 25.36
N ARG A 54 -8.42 -42.66 24.95
CA ARG A 54 -8.17 -43.13 23.57
C ARG A 54 -9.02 -42.39 22.55
N SER A 55 -10.29 -42.13 22.87
CA SER A 55 -11.19 -41.35 22.01
C SER A 55 -10.68 -39.91 21.84
N ASP A 56 -10.29 -39.28 22.95
CA ASP A 56 -9.70 -37.95 22.94
C ASP A 56 -8.41 -37.92 22.13
N ASN A 57 -7.56 -38.94 22.29
CA ASN A 57 -6.31 -39.01 21.55
C ASN A 57 -6.52 -39.07 20.03
N LYS A 58 -7.55 -39.80 19.57
CA LYS A 58 -7.93 -39.81 18.16
C LYS A 58 -8.37 -38.43 17.67
N ALA A 59 -9.15 -37.71 18.47
CA ALA A 59 -9.58 -36.35 18.13
C ALA A 59 -8.39 -35.38 18.06
N ILE A 60 -7.47 -35.47 19.02
CA ILE A 60 -6.22 -34.68 19.07
C ILE A 60 -5.35 -35.00 17.85
N ALA A 61 -5.23 -36.27 17.46
CA ALA A 61 -4.51 -36.69 16.25
C ALA A 61 -5.10 -36.09 14.97
N THR A 62 -6.43 -36.04 14.84
CA THR A 62 -7.08 -35.36 13.70
C THR A 62 -6.76 -33.86 13.66
N VAL A 63 -6.68 -33.20 14.82
CA VAL A 63 -6.27 -31.78 14.89
C VAL A 63 -4.79 -31.62 14.53
N HIS A 64 -3.91 -32.51 14.98
CA HIS A 64 -2.50 -32.53 14.58
C HIS A 64 -2.35 -32.66 13.06
N ASP A 65 -3.11 -33.56 12.42
CA ASP A 65 -3.09 -33.72 10.97
C ASP A 65 -3.57 -32.46 10.24
N ALA A 66 -4.61 -31.81 10.78
CA ALA A 66 -5.09 -30.52 10.25
C ALA A 66 -4.07 -29.38 10.41
N LEU A 67 -3.34 -29.34 11.53
CA LEU A 67 -2.21 -28.41 11.73
C LEU A 67 -1.08 -28.70 10.75
N GLY A 68 -0.79 -29.97 10.47
CA GLY A 68 0.17 -30.39 9.46
C GLY A 68 -0.23 -29.93 8.05
N LEU A 69 -1.52 -30.04 7.71
CA LEU A 69 -2.05 -29.53 6.44
C LEU A 69 -1.94 -27.99 6.35
N ALA A 70 -2.24 -27.28 7.44
CA ALA A 70 -2.10 -25.83 7.52
C ALA A 70 -0.64 -25.40 7.37
N ALA A 71 0.29 -26.06 8.07
CA ALA A 71 1.73 -25.84 7.94
C ALA A 71 2.19 -26.03 6.50
N ALA A 72 1.78 -27.12 5.84
CA ALA A 72 2.15 -27.39 4.46
C ALA A 72 1.65 -26.31 3.48
N LYS A 73 0.42 -25.80 3.65
CA LYS A 73 -0.11 -24.68 2.84
C LYS A 73 0.72 -23.40 3.01
N ILE A 74 1.06 -23.08 4.25
CA ILE A 74 1.87 -21.90 4.57
C ILE A 74 3.29 -22.06 4.01
N ASP A 75 3.89 -23.25 4.13
CA ASP A 75 5.25 -23.55 3.66
C ASP A 75 5.36 -23.38 2.15
N VAL A 76 4.42 -23.94 1.38
CA VAL A 76 4.39 -23.80 -0.08
C VAL A 76 4.30 -22.33 -0.48
N SER A 77 3.40 -21.57 0.16
CA SER A 77 3.21 -20.15 -0.12
C SER A 77 4.46 -19.33 0.26
N TYR A 78 5.04 -19.58 1.44
CA TYR A 78 6.23 -18.91 1.93
C TYR A 78 7.45 -19.16 1.02
N SER A 79 7.70 -20.42 0.66
CA SER A 79 8.82 -20.78 -0.24
C SER A 79 8.67 -20.12 -1.61
N ALA A 80 7.46 -20.07 -2.15
CA ALA A 80 7.20 -19.41 -3.42
C ALA A 80 7.36 -17.87 -3.34
N MET A 81 6.92 -17.21 -2.26
CA MET A 81 7.17 -15.78 -2.05
C MET A 81 8.67 -15.48 -1.91
N SER A 82 9.42 -16.33 -1.20
CA SER A 82 10.89 -16.19 -1.10
C SER A 82 11.55 -16.30 -2.48
N ALA A 83 11.15 -17.27 -3.30
CA ALA A 83 11.71 -17.42 -4.65
C ALA A 83 11.34 -16.23 -5.56
N VAL A 84 10.11 -15.73 -5.46
CA VAL A 84 9.67 -14.53 -6.20
C VAL A 84 10.47 -13.30 -5.80
N LYS A 85 10.71 -13.09 -4.50
CA LYS A 85 11.56 -12.00 -4.01
C LYS A 85 12.95 -12.03 -4.66
N ASP A 86 13.57 -13.20 -4.77
CA ASP A 86 14.89 -13.32 -5.38
C ASP A 86 14.86 -13.00 -6.88
N VAL A 87 13.79 -13.38 -7.59
CA VAL A 87 13.57 -12.99 -8.99
C VAL A 87 13.36 -11.47 -9.13
N LEU A 88 12.66 -10.82 -8.19
CA LEU A 88 12.51 -9.36 -8.19
C LEU A 88 13.85 -8.63 -7.98
N ASP A 89 14.73 -9.17 -7.14
CA ASP A 89 16.10 -8.65 -6.96
C ASP A 89 16.91 -8.74 -8.27
N GLU A 90 16.74 -9.82 -9.02
CA GLU A 90 17.34 -9.95 -10.37
C GLU A 90 16.76 -8.91 -11.33
N ILE A 91 15.43 -8.72 -11.37
CA ILE A 91 14.79 -7.70 -12.22
C ILE A 91 15.32 -6.30 -11.86
N LYS A 92 15.41 -5.97 -10.57
CA LYS A 92 16.00 -4.70 -10.12
C LYS A 92 17.43 -4.54 -10.64
N THR A 93 18.23 -5.59 -10.58
CA THR A 93 19.60 -5.59 -11.11
C THR A 93 19.63 -5.32 -12.62
N LYS A 94 18.71 -5.92 -13.38
CA LYS A 94 18.56 -5.66 -14.83
C LYS A 94 18.16 -4.23 -15.13
N LEU A 95 17.23 -3.66 -14.36
CA LEU A 95 16.81 -2.27 -14.49
C LEU A 95 17.95 -1.29 -14.18
N VAL A 96 18.76 -1.57 -13.16
CA VAL A 96 19.94 -0.76 -12.85
C VAL A 96 20.97 -0.85 -13.98
N ALA A 97 21.23 -2.04 -14.52
CA ALA A 97 22.13 -2.20 -15.67
C ALA A 97 21.64 -1.44 -16.91
N ALA A 98 20.32 -1.34 -17.12
CA ALA A 98 19.74 -0.56 -18.22
C ALA A 98 19.98 0.96 -18.13
N LYS A 99 20.48 1.47 -16.99
CA LYS A 99 20.84 2.89 -16.82
C LYS A 99 22.19 3.21 -17.45
N GLU A 100 23.03 2.21 -17.69
CA GLU A 100 24.37 2.42 -18.23
C GLU A 100 24.31 2.93 -19.69
N PRO A 101 25.09 3.97 -20.05
CA PRO A 101 25.17 4.44 -21.43
C PRO A 101 25.70 3.34 -22.37
N GLY A 102 25.06 3.17 -23.54
CA GLY A 102 25.54 2.27 -24.60
C GLY A 102 25.07 0.81 -24.49
N VAL A 103 24.24 0.46 -23.51
CA VAL A 103 23.64 -0.88 -23.40
C VAL A 103 22.48 -1.10 -24.36
N ASP A 104 22.29 -2.35 -24.79
CA ASP A 104 21.17 -2.77 -25.63
C ASP A 104 19.92 -3.05 -24.76
N LYS A 105 19.10 -2.01 -24.58
CA LYS A 105 17.87 -2.09 -23.76
C LYS A 105 16.87 -3.13 -24.27
N ALA A 106 16.85 -3.43 -25.57
CA ALA A 106 15.94 -4.43 -26.10
C ALA A 106 16.31 -5.86 -25.67
N LYS A 107 17.61 -6.14 -25.49
CA LYS A 107 18.05 -7.42 -24.90
C LYS A 107 17.74 -7.50 -23.42
N ILE A 108 18.02 -6.42 -22.68
CA ILE A 108 17.71 -6.36 -21.24
C ILE A 108 16.19 -6.51 -21.00
N GLN A 109 15.35 -5.87 -21.81
CA GLN A 109 13.89 -6.02 -21.72
C GLN A 109 13.47 -7.48 -21.88
N LYS A 110 14.03 -8.24 -22.83
CA LYS A 110 13.71 -9.67 -22.98
C LYS A 110 14.08 -10.49 -21.75
N GLU A 111 15.18 -10.15 -21.08
CA GLU A 111 15.56 -10.81 -19.82
C GLU A 111 14.57 -10.45 -18.70
N ILE A 112 14.15 -9.17 -18.61
CA ILE A 112 13.12 -8.72 -17.66
C ILE A 112 11.79 -9.45 -17.91
N ASP A 113 11.36 -9.60 -19.15
CA ASP A 113 10.12 -10.30 -19.52
C ASP A 113 10.17 -11.78 -19.08
N GLN A 114 11.32 -12.43 -19.25
CA GLN A 114 11.54 -13.83 -18.82
C GLN A 114 11.50 -13.97 -17.30
N LEU A 115 12.10 -13.03 -16.58
CA LEU A 115 12.06 -12.99 -15.12
C LEU A 115 10.64 -12.73 -14.61
N ALA A 116 9.92 -11.77 -15.21
CA ALA A 116 8.50 -11.52 -14.91
C ALA A 116 7.66 -12.79 -15.12
N GLN A 117 7.85 -13.50 -16.24
CA GLN A 117 7.17 -14.78 -16.49
C GLN A 117 7.55 -15.87 -15.47
N SER A 118 8.78 -15.85 -14.97
CA SER A 118 9.23 -16.76 -13.91
C SER A 118 8.48 -16.49 -12.61
N THR A 119 8.27 -15.22 -12.23
CA THR A 119 7.45 -14.88 -11.04
C THR A 119 6.01 -15.42 -11.15
N ARG A 120 5.38 -15.27 -12.31
CA ARG A 120 4.03 -15.80 -12.59
C ARG A 120 4.00 -17.33 -12.49
N SER A 121 5.00 -18.01 -13.05
CA SER A 121 5.11 -19.47 -13.03
C SER A 121 5.27 -20.00 -11.61
N ILE A 122 6.13 -19.36 -10.81
CA ILE A 122 6.32 -19.71 -9.39
C ILE A 122 5.00 -19.53 -8.64
N ALA A 123 4.36 -18.37 -8.79
CA ALA A 123 3.08 -18.07 -8.13
C ALA A 123 1.99 -19.08 -8.51
N ASP A 124 1.86 -19.46 -9.78
CA ASP A 124 0.85 -20.42 -10.24
C ASP A 124 1.12 -21.86 -9.75
N SER A 125 2.40 -22.23 -9.64
CA SER A 125 2.81 -23.55 -9.13
C SER A 125 2.67 -23.71 -7.61
N ALA A 126 2.52 -22.61 -6.86
CA ALA A 126 2.39 -22.58 -5.40
C ALA A 126 1.00 -23.03 -4.92
N SER A 127 0.50 -24.13 -5.48
CA SER A 127 -0.79 -24.73 -5.14
C SER A 127 -0.60 -25.90 -4.18
N PHE A 128 -1.42 -25.95 -3.14
CA PHE A 128 -1.46 -27.07 -2.22
C PHE A 128 -2.91 -27.48 -1.96
N ALA A 129 -3.23 -28.76 -2.17
CA ALA A 129 -4.58 -29.30 -2.08
C ALA A 129 -5.62 -28.55 -2.96
N GLY A 130 -5.19 -27.98 -4.08
CA GLY A 130 -6.04 -27.23 -5.01
C GLY A 130 -6.26 -25.77 -4.65
N GLU A 131 -5.70 -25.29 -3.54
CA GLU A 131 -5.72 -23.87 -3.15
C GLU A 131 -4.40 -23.20 -3.51
N ASN A 132 -4.48 -21.97 -4.03
CA ASN A 132 -3.33 -21.12 -4.31
C ASN A 132 -3.59 -19.74 -3.67
N TRP A 133 -2.70 -19.31 -2.78
CA TRP A 133 -2.83 -18.03 -2.05
C TRP A 133 -2.04 -16.89 -2.69
N LEU A 134 -1.21 -17.19 -3.69
CA LEU A 134 -0.36 -16.24 -4.40
C LEU A 134 -0.94 -15.85 -5.77
N SER A 135 -1.76 -16.73 -6.35
CA SER A 135 -2.52 -16.52 -7.59
C SER A 135 -4.00 -16.66 -7.27
N THR A 136 -4.71 -15.53 -7.21
CA THR A 136 -6.10 -15.49 -6.72
C THR A 136 -7.09 -15.04 -7.79
N ASP A 137 -8.36 -15.37 -7.58
CA ASP A 137 -9.52 -14.91 -8.37
C ASP A 137 -10.54 -14.28 -7.41
N ILE A 138 -10.08 -13.29 -6.62
CA ILE A 138 -10.89 -12.58 -5.65
C ILE A 138 -11.38 -11.29 -6.32
N SER A 139 -12.68 -11.21 -6.56
CA SER A 139 -13.29 -10.01 -7.14
C SER A 139 -13.11 -8.82 -6.19
N GLY A 140 -12.64 -7.70 -6.74
CA GLY A 140 -12.37 -6.48 -5.99
C GLY A 140 -11.44 -6.68 -4.79
N LEU A 141 -10.40 -7.53 -4.89
CA LEU A 141 -9.47 -7.90 -3.80
C LEU A 141 -9.15 -6.77 -2.80
N ILE A 142 -8.87 -5.57 -3.31
CA ILE A 142 -8.48 -4.41 -2.51
C ILE A 142 -9.62 -3.84 -1.66
N ASP A 143 -10.83 -3.76 -2.22
CA ASP A 143 -11.98 -3.11 -1.58
C ASP A 143 -12.89 -4.11 -0.85
N THR A 144 -12.77 -5.40 -1.19
CA THR A 144 -13.41 -6.51 -0.49
C THR A 144 -12.83 -6.61 0.93
N THR A 145 -13.71 -6.62 1.93
CA THR A 145 -13.33 -6.71 3.34
C THR A 145 -13.21 -8.16 3.81
N LEU A 146 -12.54 -8.37 4.93
CA LEU A 146 -12.58 -9.66 5.63
C LEU A 146 -14.02 -10.03 6.03
N PRO A 147 -14.40 -11.32 6.01
CA PRO A 147 -13.56 -12.49 5.69
C PRO A 147 -13.53 -12.87 4.19
N LEU A 148 -14.20 -12.11 3.31
CA LEU A 148 -14.45 -12.50 1.91
C LEU A 148 -13.18 -12.59 1.04
N ARG A 149 -12.10 -11.93 1.43
CA ARG A 149 -10.77 -12.03 0.79
C ARG A 149 -9.76 -12.87 1.56
N SER A 150 -10.21 -13.77 2.44
CA SER A 150 -9.31 -14.55 3.30
C SER A 150 -9.55 -16.04 3.25
N SER A 151 -8.50 -16.80 3.56
CA SER A 151 -8.58 -18.23 3.84
C SER A 151 -8.48 -18.48 5.34
N THR A 152 -9.28 -19.43 5.84
CA THR A 152 -9.24 -19.83 7.26
C THR A 152 -8.52 -21.16 7.40
N LEU A 153 -7.61 -21.25 8.37
CA LEU A 153 -6.86 -22.47 8.68
C LEU A 153 -6.93 -22.82 10.17
N VAL A 154 -6.79 -24.12 10.46
CA VAL A 154 -6.67 -24.60 11.84
C VAL A 154 -5.34 -24.11 12.41
N SER A 155 -5.40 -23.46 13.57
CA SER A 155 -4.25 -22.80 14.17
C SER A 155 -3.85 -23.35 15.53
N SER A 156 -4.76 -24.02 16.24
CA SER A 156 -4.46 -24.57 17.57
C SER A 156 -5.47 -25.62 17.99
N PHE A 157 -5.06 -26.48 18.92
CA PHE A 157 -5.95 -27.33 19.70
C PHE A 157 -6.37 -26.62 20.99
N ASN A 158 -7.64 -26.70 21.38
CA ASN A 158 -8.08 -26.25 22.70
C ASN A 158 -8.91 -27.32 23.43
N ARG A 159 -8.81 -27.33 24.76
CA ARG A 159 -9.65 -28.14 25.65
C ARG A 159 -10.24 -27.25 26.73
N SER A 160 -11.57 -27.21 26.81
CA SER A 160 -12.28 -26.40 27.79
C SER A 160 -12.18 -27.02 29.20
N ALA A 161 -12.44 -26.20 30.23
CA ALA A 161 -12.53 -26.67 31.62
C ALA A 161 -13.61 -27.74 31.83
N SER A 162 -14.64 -27.77 30.96
CA SER A 162 -15.69 -28.79 30.95
C SER A 162 -15.29 -30.10 30.26
N GLY A 163 -14.06 -30.19 29.73
CA GLY A 163 -13.55 -31.37 29.03
C GLY A 163 -13.80 -31.39 27.53
N ASN A 164 -14.59 -30.46 26.99
CA ASN A 164 -14.85 -30.36 25.54
C ASN A 164 -13.58 -30.01 24.76
N ILE A 165 -13.36 -30.71 23.64
CA ILE A 165 -12.30 -30.48 22.68
C ILE A 165 -12.78 -29.50 21.60
N GLY A 166 -11.92 -28.59 21.15
CA GLY A 166 -12.18 -27.75 19.99
C GLY A 166 -10.90 -27.41 19.21
N ILE A 167 -11.11 -26.58 18.19
CA ILE A 167 -10.05 -26.04 17.33
C ILE A 167 -10.07 -24.51 17.40
N GLY A 168 -8.89 -23.91 17.45
CA GLY A 168 -8.70 -22.52 17.11
C GLY A 168 -8.41 -22.39 15.62
N THR A 169 -8.85 -21.29 15.02
CA THR A 169 -8.60 -20.97 13.62
C THR A 169 -7.95 -19.59 13.48
N THR A 170 -7.14 -19.43 12.45
CA THR A 170 -6.58 -18.14 12.04
C THR A 170 -6.95 -17.87 10.59
N THR A 171 -7.17 -16.60 10.25
CA THR A 171 -7.42 -16.13 8.89
C THR A 171 -6.14 -15.59 8.26
N VAL A 172 -5.93 -15.89 6.98
CA VAL A 172 -4.88 -15.33 6.13
C VAL A 172 -5.53 -14.33 5.19
N ASP A 173 -5.17 -13.04 5.29
CA ASP A 173 -5.64 -11.99 4.39
C ASP A 173 -4.90 -12.09 3.04
N HIS A 174 -5.63 -12.36 1.96
CA HIS A 174 -5.00 -12.48 0.64
C HIS A 174 -4.56 -11.15 0.04
N LEU A 175 -4.94 -9.99 0.60
CA LEU A 175 -4.34 -8.72 0.20
C LEU A 175 -2.83 -8.68 0.52
N GLU A 176 -2.39 -9.41 1.55
CA GLU A 176 -0.98 -9.49 1.98
C GLU A 176 -0.22 -10.65 1.30
N THR A 177 -0.91 -11.60 0.68
CA THR A 177 -0.27 -12.80 0.09
C THR A 177 -0.39 -12.88 -1.43
N ALA A 178 -1.46 -12.35 -2.03
CA ALA A 178 -1.70 -12.49 -3.46
C ALA A 178 -0.66 -11.70 -4.25
N LEU A 179 0.25 -12.41 -4.91
CA LEU A 179 1.20 -11.81 -5.85
C LEU A 179 0.48 -11.31 -7.10
N PHE A 180 -0.54 -12.07 -7.54
CA PHE A 180 -1.38 -11.75 -8.68
C PHE A 180 -2.83 -12.05 -8.37
N ASN A 181 -3.73 -11.24 -8.92
CA ASN A 181 -5.16 -11.46 -8.87
C ASN A 181 -5.77 -11.28 -10.26
N LYS A 182 -6.77 -12.07 -10.62
CA LYS A 182 -7.34 -12.06 -11.97
C LYS A 182 -7.87 -10.67 -12.41
N GLU A 183 -8.45 -9.91 -11.49
CA GLU A 183 -8.94 -8.54 -11.73
C GLU A 183 -7.87 -7.46 -11.46
N GLY A 184 -6.64 -7.85 -11.12
CA GLY A 184 -5.58 -6.96 -10.69
C GLY A 184 -5.58 -6.69 -9.18
N GLY A 185 -4.61 -5.89 -8.73
CA GLY A 185 -4.44 -5.50 -7.33
C GLY A 185 -3.58 -6.45 -6.49
N GLY A 186 -3.00 -7.49 -7.11
CA GLY A 186 -1.95 -8.28 -6.48
C GLY A 186 -0.66 -7.49 -6.25
N ILE A 187 0.21 -8.02 -5.40
CA ILE A 187 1.46 -7.36 -4.98
C ILE A 187 2.37 -7.00 -6.16
N LEU A 188 2.40 -7.80 -7.22
CA LEU A 188 3.24 -7.59 -8.41
C LEU A 188 2.51 -6.87 -9.56
N GLU A 189 1.29 -6.40 -9.31
CA GLU A 189 0.46 -5.72 -10.28
C GLU A 189 0.41 -4.21 -9.97
N ALA A 190 -0.05 -3.41 -10.93
CA ALA A 190 -0.28 -2.00 -10.66
C ALA A 190 -1.34 -1.87 -9.55
N ASP A 191 -1.08 -1.05 -8.54
CA ASP A 191 -2.00 -0.84 -7.43
C ASP A 191 -3.10 0.14 -7.88
N PRO A 192 -4.35 -0.33 -8.10
CA PRO A 192 -5.42 0.50 -8.67
C PRO A 192 -5.90 1.59 -7.70
N ARG A 193 -5.42 1.61 -6.45
CA ARG A 193 -5.72 2.66 -5.48
C ARG A 193 -5.02 3.99 -5.77
N SER A 194 -4.10 4.06 -6.73
CA SER A 194 -3.48 5.34 -7.07
C SER A 194 -4.51 6.26 -7.71
N PRO A 195 -4.79 7.44 -7.12
CA PRO A 195 -5.73 8.40 -7.71
C PRO A 195 -5.10 9.22 -8.84
N LYS A 196 -3.89 8.84 -9.31
CA LYS A 196 -3.14 9.49 -10.38
C LYS A 196 -3.01 11.01 -10.18
N SER A 197 -3.42 11.84 -11.14
CA SER A 197 -3.38 13.31 -11.06
C SER A 197 -4.41 13.92 -10.10
N ILE A 198 -5.30 13.10 -9.53
CA ILE A 198 -6.43 13.54 -8.69
C ILE A 198 -7.24 14.61 -9.45
N ALA A 199 -7.64 14.25 -10.66
CA ALA A 199 -8.39 15.12 -11.57
C ALA A 199 -7.82 16.55 -11.64
N GLY A 200 -6.49 16.66 -11.80
CA GLY A 200 -5.79 17.89 -12.12
C GLY A 200 -5.29 18.71 -10.92
N ILE A 201 -5.55 18.28 -9.68
CA ILE A 201 -5.02 18.93 -8.46
C ILE A 201 -3.50 18.77 -8.33
N ARG A 202 -2.95 17.68 -8.85
CA ARG A 202 -1.50 17.49 -9.04
C ARG A 202 -1.19 17.07 -10.47
N SER A 203 0.08 17.12 -10.87
CA SER A 203 0.53 16.79 -12.22
C SER A 203 1.60 15.71 -12.18
N VAL A 204 1.86 15.05 -13.31
CA VAL A 204 2.96 14.08 -13.42
C VAL A 204 4.29 14.81 -13.20
N SER A 205 5.14 14.27 -12.33
CA SER A 205 6.51 14.74 -12.14
C SER A 205 7.45 13.89 -13.01
N SER A 206 8.21 14.56 -13.87
CA SER A 206 9.29 13.96 -14.68
C SER A 206 10.68 14.35 -14.15
N ALA A 207 10.75 14.89 -12.94
CA ALA A 207 12.01 15.33 -12.36
C ALA A 207 12.90 14.11 -12.07
N PRO A 208 14.20 14.15 -12.43
CA PRO A 208 15.11 13.04 -12.19
C PRO A 208 15.40 12.89 -10.70
N ILE A 209 15.73 11.66 -10.26
CA ILE A 209 16.16 11.39 -8.89
C ILE A 209 17.30 12.35 -8.50
N GLY A 210 17.19 12.96 -7.31
CA GLY A 210 18.17 13.92 -6.79
C GLY A 210 17.90 15.38 -7.17
N SER A 211 16.91 15.65 -8.03
CA SER A 211 16.37 17.00 -8.24
C SER A 211 15.60 17.46 -6.99
N PRO A 212 15.63 18.77 -6.63
CA PRO A 212 14.75 19.33 -5.60
C PRO A 212 13.26 19.11 -5.88
N TRP A 213 12.89 18.86 -7.13
CA TRP A 213 11.52 18.65 -7.61
C TRP A 213 11.19 17.17 -7.84
N TYR A 214 12.11 16.28 -7.48
CA TYR A 214 11.89 14.84 -7.59
C TYR A 214 10.74 14.42 -6.69
N SER A 215 9.80 13.66 -7.24
CA SER A 215 8.71 13.07 -6.48
C SER A 215 8.80 11.55 -6.53
N PRO A 216 8.91 10.86 -5.38
CA PRO A 216 8.92 9.40 -5.33
C PRO A 216 7.57 8.79 -5.72
N THR A 217 6.48 9.55 -5.70
CA THR A 217 5.16 9.08 -6.16
C THR A 217 4.98 9.21 -7.67
N GLY A 218 5.87 9.95 -8.34
CA GLY A 218 5.72 10.31 -9.76
C GLY A 218 4.73 11.45 -10.02
N TYR A 219 4.21 12.10 -8.97
CA TYR A 219 3.31 13.25 -9.08
C TYR A 219 3.82 14.45 -8.27
N THR A 220 3.51 15.67 -8.71
CA THR A 220 3.81 16.90 -7.95
C THR A 220 3.05 16.93 -6.63
N ASP A 221 3.54 17.73 -5.69
CA ASP A 221 2.91 18.01 -4.38
C ASP A 221 1.75 19.01 -4.46
N GLY A 222 1.31 19.34 -5.68
CA GLY A 222 0.24 20.28 -5.92
C GLY A 222 0.34 20.94 -7.29
N ARG A 223 -0.53 21.92 -7.50
CA ARG A 223 -0.61 22.73 -8.70
C ARG A 223 -1.12 24.12 -8.35
N GLY A 224 -0.42 25.13 -8.81
CA GLY A 224 -0.87 26.50 -8.68
C GLY A 224 0.03 27.47 -9.40
N THR A 225 -0.54 28.59 -9.80
CA THR A 225 0.21 29.73 -10.35
C THR A 225 -0.58 31.00 -10.10
N SER A 226 0.04 32.12 -10.42
CA SER A 226 -0.52 33.46 -10.25
C SER A 226 -0.93 34.06 -11.59
N GLY A 227 -1.67 35.17 -11.53
CA GLY A 227 -2.01 35.96 -12.71
C GLY A 227 -0.78 36.65 -13.27
N TYR A 228 -0.97 37.38 -14.36
CA TYR A 228 0.10 38.14 -15.01
C TYR A 228 -0.12 39.62 -14.76
N GLU A 229 0.89 40.33 -14.31
CA GLU A 229 0.85 41.78 -14.22
C GLU A 229 0.75 42.43 -15.60
N GLY A 230 0.22 43.66 -15.67
CA GLY A 230 0.30 44.46 -16.89
C GLY A 230 1.75 44.71 -17.25
N ASN A 231 2.13 44.40 -18.49
CA ASN A 231 3.50 44.40 -18.96
C ASN A 231 3.59 44.95 -20.39
N LEU A 232 4.29 46.08 -20.55
CA LEU A 232 4.62 46.65 -21.84
C LEU A 232 6.04 46.26 -22.25
N ARG A 233 6.13 45.50 -23.34
CA ARG A 233 7.40 45.06 -23.94
C ARG A 233 7.79 45.93 -25.12
N PHE A 234 9.04 46.38 -25.12
CA PHE A 234 9.62 47.22 -26.16
C PHE A 234 10.89 46.60 -26.74
N THR A 235 11.13 46.85 -28.02
CA THR A 235 12.42 46.55 -28.68
C THR A 235 13.29 47.79 -28.61
N PHE A 236 14.45 47.67 -27.99
CA PHE A 236 15.43 48.72 -27.84
C PHE A 236 15.98 49.17 -29.19
N ALA A 237 15.85 50.47 -29.43
CA ALA A 237 16.35 51.14 -30.62
C ALA A 237 17.32 52.24 -30.19
N GLY A 238 18.59 51.87 -29.95
CA GLY A 238 19.65 52.78 -29.50
C GLY A 238 20.97 52.56 -30.27
N PRO A 239 22.03 53.31 -29.93
CA PRO A 239 22.23 54.03 -28.66
C PRO A 239 21.46 55.34 -28.53
N LEU A 240 21.16 55.75 -27.30
CA LEU A 240 20.64 57.08 -26.95
C LEU A 240 21.75 57.92 -26.32
N ASP A 241 21.84 59.19 -26.68
CA ASP A 241 22.90 60.11 -26.20
C ASP A 241 22.30 61.37 -25.57
N PHE A 242 22.38 61.49 -24.24
CA PHE A 242 21.97 62.68 -23.50
C PHE A 242 23.12 63.69 -23.47
N ALA A 243 23.46 64.26 -24.63
CA ALA A 243 24.64 65.09 -24.79
C ALA A 243 24.56 66.46 -24.08
N THR A 244 23.35 66.99 -23.88
CA THR A 244 23.09 68.32 -23.34
C THR A 244 22.24 68.30 -22.07
N ALA A 245 22.30 69.36 -21.26
CA ALA A 245 21.47 69.48 -20.05
C ALA A 245 19.96 69.60 -20.35
N SER A 246 19.60 69.95 -21.59
CA SER A 246 18.21 69.99 -22.07
C SER A 246 17.67 68.64 -22.53
N ASP A 247 18.52 67.61 -22.63
CA ASP A 247 18.12 66.32 -23.14
C ASP A 247 17.29 65.53 -22.14
N ARG A 248 16.12 65.07 -22.60
CA ARG A 248 15.17 64.38 -21.75
C ARG A 248 14.23 63.44 -22.51
N ILE A 249 13.80 62.41 -21.82
CA ILE A 249 12.62 61.60 -22.14
C ILE A 249 11.59 61.87 -21.04
N THR A 250 10.37 62.17 -21.43
CA THR A 250 9.24 62.40 -20.50
C THR A 250 8.05 61.57 -20.93
N PHE A 251 7.34 61.01 -19.96
CA PHE A 251 6.06 60.33 -20.17
C PHE A 251 5.27 60.30 -18.87
N ASP A 252 3.97 60.13 -18.98
CA ASP A 252 3.11 59.81 -17.84
C ASP A 252 2.88 58.30 -17.80
N ILE A 253 3.01 57.72 -16.61
CA ILE A 253 2.72 56.32 -16.35
C ILE A 253 1.51 56.19 -15.43
N THR A 254 0.48 55.47 -15.89
CA THR A 254 -0.68 55.11 -15.06
C THR A 254 -0.57 53.64 -14.66
N LEU A 255 -0.68 53.37 -13.37
CA LEU A 255 -0.50 52.06 -12.77
C LEU A 255 -1.76 51.56 -12.08
N ASP A 256 -1.96 50.25 -12.12
CA ASP A 256 -2.98 49.54 -11.34
C ASP A 256 -4.43 49.97 -11.63
N ALA A 257 -4.68 50.51 -12.83
CA ALA A 257 -6.04 50.73 -13.31
C ALA A 257 -6.75 49.38 -13.52
N GLU A 258 -8.05 49.35 -13.28
CA GLU A 258 -8.88 48.19 -13.60
C GLU A 258 -9.25 48.21 -15.09
N ASP A 259 -9.29 47.03 -15.69
CA ASP A 259 -9.70 46.87 -17.09
C ASP A 259 -11.21 47.09 -17.24
N PRO A 260 -11.65 48.13 -17.98
CA PRO A 260 -13.07 48.36 -18.24
C PRO A 260 -13.74 47.27 -19.08
N ALA A 261 -12.95 46.43 -19.77
CA ALA A 261 -13.43 45.25 -20.48
C ALA A 261 -13.51 44.00 -19.59
N SER A 262 -13.11 44.08 -18.30
CA SER A 262 -13.25 42.98 -17.36
C SER A 262 -14.70 42.67 -17.03
N THR A 263 -14.96 41.43 -16.61
CA THR A 263 -16.29 40.99 -16.15
C THR A 263 -16.68 41.52 -14.77
N SER A 264 -15.80 42.28 -14.11
CA SER A 264 -16.06 42.91 -12.82
C SER A 264 -17.05 44.07 -12.95
N PRO A 265 -17.93 44.31 -11.97
CA PRO A 265 -18.88 45.40 -12.02
C PRO A 265 -18.16 46.74 -11.75
N GLY A 266 -18.52 47.76 -12.54
CA GLY A 266 -18.02 49.12 -12.32
C GLY A 266 -18.52 49.75 -11.01
N PRO A 267 -17.98 50.93 -10.62
CA PRO A 267 -17.00 51.73 -11.34
C PRO A 267 -15.59 51.13 -11.28
N TYR A 268 -14.81 51.30 -12.36
CA TYR A 268 -13.44 50.83 -12.48
C TYR A 268 -12.45 51.88 -11.94
N ALA A 269 -11.49 51.44 -11.13
CA ALA A 269 -10.42 52.30 -10.63
C ALA A 269 -9.58 52.82 -11.80
N PRO A 270 -9.39 54.15 -11.93
CA PRO A 270 -8.68 54.74 -13.06
C PRO A 270 -7.15 54.53 -13.02
N GLY A 271 -6.63 53.97 -11.93
CA GLY A 271 -5.19 53.83 -11.68
C GLY A 271 -4.56 55.06 -11.02
N ASN A 272 -3.29 54.94 -10.65
CA ASN A 272 -2.47 56.03 -10.14
C ASN A 272 -1.52 56.53 -11.24
N SER A 273 -1.58 57.81 -11.56
CA SER A 273 -0.75 58.43 -12.60
C SER A 273 0.45 59.17 -12.02
N TYR A 274 1.61 58.98 -12.63
CA TYR A 274 2.87 59.61 -12.26
C TYR A 274 3.58 60.15 -13.50
N SER A 275 4.19 61.32 -13.41
CA SER A 275 5.04 61.85 -14.48
C SER A 275 6.48 61.41 -14.27
N VAL A 276 7.09 60.82 -15.30
CA VAL A 276 8.47 60.33 -15.29
C VAL A 276 9.31 61.20 -16.21
N THR A 277 10.49 61.61 -15.73
CA THR A 277 11.48 62.34 -16.53
C THR A 277 12.84 61.65 -16.39
N ILE A 278 13.39 61.21 -17.51
CA ILE A 278 14.77 60.75 -17.62
C ILE A 278 15.55 61.88 -18.26
N ASN A 279 16.51 62.44 -17.54
CA ASN A 279 17.42 63.47 -18.04
C ASN A 279 18.87 63.01 -17.87
N ARG A 280 19.81 63.82 -18.35
CA ARG A 280 21.24 63.54 -18.23
C ARG A 280 21.69 63.15 -16.81
N SER A 281 21.21 63.84 -15.77
CA SER A 281 21.56 63.55 -14.39
C SER A 281 21.08 62.16 -13.94
N VAL A 282 19.88 61.75 -14.36
CA VAL A 282 19.36 60.40 -14.07
C VAL A 282 20.25 59.35 -14.74
N VAL A 283 20.57 59.54 -16.02
CA VAL A 283 21.41 58.58 -16.77
C VAL A 283 22.79 58.45 -16.14
N ASP A 284 23.48 59.56 -15.84
CA ASP A 284 24.81 59.51 -15.22
C ASP A 284 24.78 58.93 -13.81
N SER A 285 23.68 59.11 -13.04
CA SER A 285 23.56 58.51 -11.71
C SER A 285 23.48 56.98 -11.74
N VAL A 286 22.91 56.42 -12.82
CA VAL A 286 22.76 54.96 -13.00
C VAL A 286 23.94 54.37 -13.78
N LEU A 287 24.48 55.12 -14.74
CA LEU A 287 25.53 54.72 -15.68
C LEU A 287 26.72 55.70 -15.65
N PRO A 288 27.46 55.79 -14.52
CA PRO A 288 28.44 56.86 -14.28
C PRO A 288 29.63 56.91 -15.26
N PHE A 289 29.92 55.79 -15.95
CA PHE A 289 31.05 55.69 -16.88
C PHE A 289 30.64 55.75 -18.36
N ASN A 290 29.34 55.84 -18.67
CA ASN A 290 28.85 55.80 -20.05
C ASN A 290 28.74 57.18 -20.69
N GLY A 291 29.09 58.25 -19.97
CA GLY A 291 29.03 59.62 -20.49
C GLY A 291 27.62 59.97 -20.99
N GLY A 292 26.58 59.60 -20.23
CA GLY A 292 25.15 59.82 -20.52
C GLY A 292 24.61 59.09 -21.73
N LYS A 293 25.28 58.03 -22.17
CA LYS A 293 24.81 57.14 -23.21
C LYS A 293 24.08 55.92 -22.64
N ILE A 294 23.05 55.50 -23.35
CA ILE A 294 22.35 54.23 -23.14
C ILE A 294 22.55 53.41 -24.42
N ASP A 295 23.37 52.37 -24.36
CA ASP A 295 23.81 51.57 -25.50
C ASP A 295 23.07 50.23 -25.61
N THR A 296 22.47 49.75 -24.53
CA THR A 296 21.82 48.43 -24.49
C THR A 296 20.44 48.48 -23.83
N ALA A 297 19.61 47.49 -24.14
CA ALA A 297 18.33 47.29 -23.46
C ALA A 297 18.48 47.10 -21.93
N SER A 298 19.59 46.50 -21.47
CA SER A 298 19.89 46.35 -20.04
C SER A 298 20.18 47.67 -19.35
N GLN A 299 20.92 48.55 -20.02
CA GLN A 299 21.16 49.91 -19.54
C GLN A 299 19.86 50.72 -19.53
N MET A 300 19.04 50.61 -20.58
CA MET A 300 17.73 51.28 -20.65
C MET A 300 16.80 50.83 -19.51
N ALA A 301 16.69 49.51 -19.29
CA ALA A 301 15.91 48.95 -18.20
C ALA A 301 16.42 49.40 -16.82
N ALA A 302 17.74 49.48 -16.62
CA ALA A 302 18.32 49.95 -15.37
C ALA A 302 17.97 51.42 -15.09
N VAL A 303 18.07 52.29 -16.12
CA VAL A 303 17.70 53.71 -16.03
C VAL A 303 16.22 53.86 -15.72
N LEU A 304 15.34 53.17 -16.47
CA LEU A 304 13.90 53.18 -16.22
C LEU A 304 13.56 52.70 -14.80
N ARG A 305 14.12 51.55 -14.38
CA ARG A 305 13.88 50.96 -13.06
C ARG A 305 14.25 51.91 -11.91
N SER A 306 15.30 52.72 -12.09
CA SER A 306 15.69 53.74 -11.09
C SER A 306 14.59 54.77 -10.81
N GLN A 307 13.77 55.09 -11.81
CA GLN A 307 12.67 56.06 -11.71
C GLN A 307 11.34 55.39 -11.35
N LEU A 308 11.13 54.15 -11.78
CA LEU A 308 9.84 53.46 -11.66
C LEU A 308 9.63 52.74 -10.32
N ASN A 309 10.71 52.26 -9.67
CA ASN A 309 10.59 51.42 -8.47
C ASN A 309 9.88 52.10 -7.29
N SER A 310 10.08 53.40 -7.12
CA SER A 310 9.50 54.18 -6.02
C SER A 310 8.00 54.44 -6.19
N ILE A 311 7.49 54.34 -7.41
CA ILE A 311 6.08 54.60 -7.77
C ILE A 311 5.28 53.31 -8.02
N GLY A 312 5.87 52.15 -7.72
CA GLY A 312 5.17 50.86 -7.84
C GLY A 312 5.20 50.25 -9.25
N ALA A 313 6.12 50.66 -10.11
CA ALA A 313 6.43 49.99 -11.38
C ALA A 313 7.88 49.50 -11.39
N SER A 314 8.26 48.69 -12.38
CA SER A 314 9.63 48.25 -12.57
C SER A 314 9.93 48.10 -14.06
N ALA A 315 11.22 48.01 -14.38
CA ALA A 315 11.68 47.67 -15.70
C ALA A 315 12.73 46.55 -15.63
N SER A 316 12.68 45.63 -16.58
CA SER A 316 13.64 44.54 -16.72
C SER A 316 13.94 44.23 -18.17
N THR A 317 15.09 43.63 -18.42
CA THR A 317 15.37 43.00 -19.72
C THR A 317 14.68 41.66 -19.82
N TYR A 318 14.22 41.33 -21.02
CA TYR A 318 13.63 40.04 -21.29
C TYR A 318 14.71 39.03 -21.71
N TYR A 319 14.78 37.87 -21.04
CA TYR A 319 15.74 36.80 -21.34
C TYR A 319 15.03 35.44 -21.51
N TYR A 320 15.15 34.81 -22.68
CA TYR A 320 14.90 33.37 -22.88
C TYR A 320 16.12 32.69 -23.52
N LYS A 321 16.28 31.39 -23.28
CA LYS A 321 17.49 30.58 -23.52
C LYS A 321 17.83 30.25 -24.99
N ASP A 322 17.14 30.82 -25.97
CA ASP A 322 17.40 30.49 -27.38
C ASP A 322 18.45 31.45 -27.96
N LEU A 323 19.64 30.89 -28.28
CA LEU A 323 20.79 31.62 -28.82
C LEU A 323 20.61 32.04 -30.30
N SER A 324 19.50 31.64 -30.93
CA SER A 324 19.24 31.88 -32.36
C SER A 324 18.38 33.11 -32.67
N ASP A 325 17.77 33.77 -31.67
CA ASP A 325 16.85 34.89 -31.88
C ASP A 325 17.42 36.22 -31.31
N PRO A 326 17.34 37.36 -32.03
CA PRO A 326 17.81 38.69 -31.61
C PRO A 326 17.03 39.33 -30.42
N TYR A 327 16.78 38.58 -29.35
CA TYR A 327 16.11 39.04 -28.12
C TYR A 327 16.98 39.91 -27.19
N TYR A 328 18.29 40.05 -27.44
CA TYR A 328 19.19 40.88 -26.62
C TYR A 328 18.80 42.37 -26.55
N PHE A 329 17.85 42.79 -27.38
CA PHE A 329 17.39 44.17 -27.45
C PHE A 329 16.05 44.42 -26.75
N LYS A 330 15.38 43.48 -26.07
CA LYS A 330 14.06 43.79 -25.47
C LYS A 330 14.11 44.19 -24.00
N PHE A 331 13.25 45.12 -23.63
CA PHE A 331 13.00 45.50 -22.23
C PHE A 331 11.51 45.69 -21.98
N ASP A 332 11.12 45.42 -20.74
CA ASP A 332 9.73 45.45 -20.27
C ASP A 332 9.57 46.54 -19.21
N ILE A 333 8.39 47.16 -19.18
CA ILE A 333 7.92 47.97 -18.06
C ILE A 333 6.64 47.34 -17.54
N TYR A 334 6.57 47.05 -16.23
CA TYR A 334 5.45 46.35 -15.63
C TYR A 334 5.05 46.94 -14.29
N SER A 335 3.78 46.74 -13.91
CA SER A 335 3.31 47.12 -12.58
C SER A 335 3.84 46.16 -11.52
N ARG A 336 4.23 46.68 -10.36
CA ARG A 336 4.55 45.90 -9.16
C ARG A 336 3.33 45.70 -8.25
N GLU A 337 2.19 46.29 -8.59
CA GLU A 337 0.92 46.08 -7.89
C GLU A 337 0.96 46.48 -6.40
N THR A 338 1.79 47.47 -6.07
CA THR A 338 2.01 47.90 -4.67
C THR A 338 1.21 49.13 -4.25
N ASN A 339 0.42 49.73 -5.15
CA ASN A 339 -0.23 51.02 -4.90
C ASN A 339 -1.64 50.91 -4.28
N GLY A 340 -2.02 49.74 -3.77
CA GLY A 340 -3.28 49.51 -3.04
C GLY A 340 -4.56 49.46 -3.89
N LEU A 341 -4.47 49.63 -5.21
CA LEU A 341 -5.59 49.45 -6.14
C LEU A 341 -5.70 47.98 -6.59
N ASN A 342 -6.92 47.56 -6.93
CA ASN A 342 -7.23 46.19 -7.35
C ASN A 342 -6.81 45.85 -8.79
N GLY A 343 -6.63 46.87 -9.63
CA GLY A 343 -6.22 46.71 -11.02
C GLY A 343 -4.73 46.40 -11.18
N SER A 344 -4.32 46.10 -12.41
CA SER A 344 -2.93 45.75 -12.75
C SER A 344 -2.52 46.34 -14.10
N ALA A 345 -3.08 47.49 -14.46
CA ALA A 345 -2.68 48.16 -15.69
C ALA A 345 -1.25 48.72 -15.59
N VAL A 346 -0.58 48.78 -16.73
CA VAL A 346 0.53 49.68 -16.97
C VAL A 346 0.27 50.43 -18.28
N GLN A 347 0.20 51.76 -18.17
CA GLN A 347 -0.03 52.63 -19.31
C GLN A 347 1.08 53.65 -19.42
N ILE A 348 1.69 53.78 -20.60
CA ILE A 348 2.52 54.91 -20.97
C ILE A 348 1.70 55.84 -21.86
N SER A 349 1.65 57.11 -21.47
CA SER A 349 0.98 58.17 -22.22
C SER A 349 1.86 59.42 -22.25
N ASN A 350 1.51 60.39 -23.10
CA ASN A 350 2.22 61.66 -23.24
C ASN A 350 3.75 61.50 -23.45
N PHE A 351 4.17 60.42 -24.12
CA PHE A 351 5.57 60.17 -24.41
C PHE A 351 6.17 61.28 -25.31
N SER A 352 7.31 61.80 -24.89
CA SER A 352 8.11 62.79 -25.62
C SER A 352 9.59 62.56 -25.36
N SER A 353 10.43 62.77 -26.36
CA SER A 353 11.88 62.59 -26.26
C SER A 353 12.62 63.62 -27.14
N THR A 354 13.77 64.10 -26.65
CA THR A 354 14.71 64.91 -27.44
C THR A 354 15.91 64.12 -27.97
N VAL A 355 16.11 62.87 -27.53
CA VAL A 355 17.31 62.04 -27.81
C VAL A 355 17.03 60.76 -28.61
N GLY A 356 15.80 60.61 -29.10
CA GLY A 356 15.28 59.36 -29.67
C GLY A 356 14.54 58.54 -28.63
N SER A 357 13.69 57.60 -29.07
CA SER A 357 12.78 56.92 -28.15
C SER A 357 13.40 55.73 -27.42
N GLY A 358 14.48 55.17 -27.94
CA GLY A 358 15.02 53.91 -27.42
C GLY A 358 14.08 52.74 -27.63
N GLY A 359 13.02 52.88 -28.44
CA GLY A 359 11.93 51.92 -28.56
C GLY A 359 10.73 52.18 -27.64
N LEU A 360 10.82 53.11 -26.68
CA LEU A 360 9.67 53.51 -25.87
C LEU A 360 8.60 54.20 -26.71
N GLN A 361 7.34 53.97 -26.37
CA GLN A 361 6.20 54.62 -26.99
C GLN A 361 4.98 54.52 -26.07
N ASN A 362 3.92 55.26 -26.39
CA ASN A 362 2.64 55.11 -25.72
C ASN A 362 2.14 53.66 -25.85
N GLY A 363 1.54 53.14 -24.80
CA GLY A 363 1.04 51.78 -24.74
C GLY A 363 0.17 51.58 -23.51
N LEU A 364 -0.68 50.56 -23.55
CA LEU A 364 -1.52 50.15 -22.43
C LEU A 364 -1.57 48.63 -22.43
N ASP A 365 -1.28 48.04 -21.28
CA ASP A 365 -1.54 46.63 -21.04
C ASP A 365 -2.21 46.47 -19.67
N TYR A 366 -3.09 45.48 -19.56
CA TYR A 366 -3.78 45.14 -18.33
C TYR A 366 -3.35 43.77 -17.85
N GLY A 367 -2.94 43.69 -16.60
CA GLY A 367 -2.69 42.40 -15.96
C GLY A 367 -3.95 41.54 -15.91
N LYS A 368 -3.78 40.25 -16.16
CA LYS A 368 -4.86 39.26 -16.23
C LYS A 368 -4.98 38.51 -14.92
N ARG A 369 -6.21 38.35 -14.43
CA ARG A 369 -6.52 37.45 -13.32
C ARG A 369 -6.25 36.00 -13.70
N TYR A 370 -5.81 35.21 -12.73
CA TYR A 370 -5.66 33.78 -12.89
C TYR A 370 -6.95 32.99 -12.67
N SER A 371 -7.14 31.96 -13.49
CA SER A 371 -8.09 30.87 -13.27
C SER A 371 -7.39 29.54 -13.56
N LEU A 372 -7.66 28.52 -12.76
CA LEU A 372 -7.04 27.21 -12.89
C LEU A 372 -8.01 26.22 -13.55
N ASP A 373 -7.62 25.69 -14.70
CA ASP A 373 -8.33 24.58 -15.34
C ASP A 373 -7.73 23.26 -14.91
N LEU A 374 -8.47 22.50 -14.10
CA LEU A 374 -8.13 21.16 -13.65
C LEU A 374 -8.57 20.14 -14.70
N ASP A 375 -7.61 19.36 -15.21
CA ASP A 375 -7.89 18.27 -16.15
C ASP A 375 -8.52 17.09 -15.41
N PHE A 376 -9.79 16.81 -15.73
CA PHE A 376 -10.55 15.74 -15.10
C PHE A 376 -10.32 14.40 -15.81
N GLU A 377 -9.88 13.42 -15.03
CA GLU A 377 -9.92 11.99 -15.35
C GLU A 377 -10.74 11.30 -14.25
N ALA A 378 -11.57 10.33 -14.62
CA ALA A 378 -12.33 9.56 -13.64
C ALA A 378 -11.39 8.77 -12.72
N PHE A 379 -11.70 8.75 -11.42
CA PHE A 379 -10.92 8.02 -10.43
C PHE A 379 -11.80 7.52 -9.28
N GLU A 380 -11.25 6.62 -8.48
CA GLU A 380 -11.93 5.99 -7.35
C GLU A 380 -11.16 6.23 -6.06
N VAL A 381 -11.88 6.57 -4.99
CA VAL A 381 -11.35 6.66 -3.63
C VAL A 381 -11.73 5.36 -2.90
N TYR A 382 -10.75 4.48 -2.74
CA TYR A 382 -10.90 3.20 -2.05
C TYR A 382 -11.04 3.40 -0.54
N GLN A 383 -11.56 2.39 0.17
CA GLN A 383 -11.75 2.49 1.64
C GLN A 383 -10.48 2.81 2.43
N SER A 384 -9.31 2.36 1.96
CA SER A 384 -8.03 2.61 2.63
C SER A 384 -7.35 3.92 2.21
N VAL A 385 -7.98 4.72 1.35
CA VAL A 385 -7.37 5.89 0.70
C VAL A 385 -7.91 7.19 1.29
N ASP A 386 -6.99 8.00 1.80
CA ASP A 386 -7.21 9.38 2.18
C ASP A 386 -6.31 10.29 1.34
N ILE A 387 -6.92 11.26 0.67
CA ILE A 387 -6.24 12.27 -0.14
C ILE A 387 -6.26 13.58 0.63
N ASN A 388 -5.09 14.07 1.01
CA ASN A 388 -4.92 15.34 1.72
C ASN A 388 -4.42 16.41 0.76
N PHE A 389 -4.90 17.63 0.88
CA PHE A 389 -4.36 18.78 0.17
C PHE A 389 -4.65 20.07 0.94
N ASP A 390 -3.78 21.05 0.73
CA ASP A 390 -4.03 22.43 1.13
C ASP A 390 -4.51 23.23 -0.07
N PHE A 391 -5.39 24.19 0.20
CA PHE A 391 -5.93 25.09 -0.81
C PHE A 391 -5.88 26.54 -0.35
N HIS A 392 -5.52 27.44 -1.27
CA HIS A 392 -5.78 28.87 -1.10
C HIS A 392 -5.95 29.58 -2.42
N PHE A 393 -6.63 30.72 -2.35
CA PHE A 393 -6.57 31.74 -3.38
C PHE A 393 -5.51 32.77 -3.04
N ASN A 394 -5.01 33.44 -4.08
CA ASN A 394 -4.17 34.62 -3.99
C ASN A 394 -2.99 34.38 -3.03
N ARG A 395 -2.76 35.29 -2.07
CA ARG A 395 -1.69 35.19 -1.06
C ARG A 395 -2.22 34.91 0.34
N GLU A 396 -3.36 34.25 0.42
CA GLU A 396 -4.01 33.92 1.69
C GLU A 396 -3.33 32.73 2.38
N SER A 397 -3.64 32.55 3.67
CA SER A 397 -3.18 31.36 4.40
C SER A 397 -3.89 30.10 3.87
N PRO A 398 -3.16 29.00 3.60
CA PRO A 398 -3.77 27.75 3.14
C PRO A 398 -4.72 27.13 4.16
N THR A 399 -5.80 26.51 3.65
CA THR A 399 -6.71 25.65 4.42
C THR A 399 -6.54 24.19 4.00
N SER A 400 -6.45 23.29 4.98
CA SER A 400 -6.25 21.86 4.74
C SER A 400 -7.57 21.11 4.57
N HIS A 401 -7.59 20.17 3.64
CA HIS A 401 -8.76 19.37 3.27
C HIS A 401 -8.39 17.89 3.09
N VAL A 402 -9.37 17.02 3.34
CA VAL A 402 -9.24 15.57 3.17
C VAL A 402 -10.39 15.06 2.33
N ILE A 403 -10.08 14.27 1.29
CA ILE A 403 -11.04 13.50 0.51
C ILE A 403 -10.85 12.03 0.85
N ASN A 404 -11.89 11.43 1.42
CA ASN A 404 -11.97 10.00 1.68
C ASN A 404 -13.27 9.43 1.08
N ARG A 405 -13.38 8.10 1.03
CA ARG A 405 -14.55 7.44 0.41
C ARG A 405 -15.87 7.85 1.06
N ALA A 406 -15.88 8.07 2.37
CA ALA A 406 -17.09 8.48 3.10
C ALA A 406 -17.58 9.85 2.64
N LEU A 407 -16.68 10.82 2.44
CA LEU A 407 -17.00 12.13 1.88
C LEU A 407 -17.57 11.99 0.46
N VAL A 408 -16.87 11.25 -0.43
CA VAL A 408 -17.29 11.06 -1.82
C VAL A 408 -18.70 10.47 -1.88
N ASN A 409 -18.93 9.39 -1.14
CA ASN A 409 -20.23 8.73 -1.05
C ASN A 409 -21.32 9.66 -0.51
N SER A 410 -21.02 10.45 0.52
CA SER A 410 -21.98 11.39 1.10
C SER A 410 -22.34 12.54 0.15
N VAL A 411 -21.38 13.07 -0.59
CA VAL A 411 -21.59 14.19 -1.53
C VAL A 411 -22.32 13.72 -2.78
N LEU A 412 -21.96 12.56 -3.31
CA LEU A 412 -22.48 12.05 -4.59
C LEU A 412 -23.71 11.13 -4.43
N GLY A 413 -24.04 10.70 -3.21
CA GLY A 413 -25.10 9.72 -2.95
C GLY A 413 -24.76 8.32 -3.48
N THR A 414 -23.48 7.95 -3.47
CA THR A 414 -22.96 6.66 -3.97
C THR A 414 -22.43 5.79 -2.83
N THR A 415 -22.00 4.57 -3.13
CA THR A 415 -21.38 3.64 -2.15
C THR A 415 -20.00 3.13 -2.58
N ASN A 416 -19.57 3.48 -3.80
CA ASN A 416 -18.41 2.92 -4.48
C ASN A 416 -17.18 3.83 -4.47
N GLY A 417 -17.27 5.06 -3.96
CA GLY A 417 -16.15 6.01 -3.97
C GLY A 417 -15.73 6.49 -5.36
N LYS A 418 -16.51 6.22 -6.41
CA LYS A 418 -16.19 6.60 -7.79
C LYS A 418 -16.57 8.04 -8.08
N ILE A 419 -15.70 8.74 -8.79
CA ILE A 419 -15.91 10.09 -9.31
C ILE A 419 -15.74 9.98 -10.84
N GLU A 420 -16.85 10.02 -11.56
CA GLU A 420 -16.93 9.63 -12.96
C GLU A 420 -17.05 10.84 -13.90
N THR A 421 -17.44 12.02 -13.39
CA THR A 421 -17.62 13.23 -14.19
C THR A 421 -16.98 14.45 -13.55
N SER A 422 -16.58 15.41 -14.39
CA SER A 422 -16.09 16.73 -13.95
C SER A 422 -17.10 17.47 -13.08
N SER A 423 -18.41 17.26 -13.30
CA SER A 423 -19.47 17.86 -12.47
C SER A 423 -19.49 17.29 -11.05
N GLN A 424 -19.33 15.97 -10.89
CA GLN A 424 -19.19 15.34 -9.57
C GLN A 424 -17.92 15.83 -8.87
N TRP A 425 -16.83 15.98 -9.61
CA TRP A 425 -15.59 16.51 -9.05
C TRP A 425 -15.73 17.94 -8.55
N ALA A 426 -16.36 18.81 -9.35
CA ALA A 426 -16.68 20.18 -8.94
C ALA A 426 -17.57 20.21 -7.68
N GLN A 427 -18.54 19.30 -7.55
CA GLN A 427 -19.39 19.22 -6.35
C GLN A 427 -18.60 18.88 -5.07
N ILE A 428 -17.66 17.92 -5.16
CA ILE A 428 -16.79 17.56 -4.04
C ILE A 428 -15.93 18.75 -3.61
N LEU A 429 -15.29 19.42 -4.57
CA LEU A 429 -14.46 20.59 -4.28
C LEU A 429 -15.26 21.76 -3.70
N ASN A 430 -16.47 22.04 -4.20
CA ASN A 430 -17.37 23.05 -3.63
C ASN A 430 -17.82 22.70 -2.20
N THR A 431 -17.87 21.41 -1.83
CA THR A 431 -18.20 20.99 -0.47
C THR A 431 -17.05 21.27 0.49
N LEU A 432 -15.81 21.11 0.03
CA LEU A 432 -14.60 21.31 0.84
C LEU A 432 -14.17 22.78 0.93
N ILE A 433 -14.18 23.47 -0.20
CA ILE A 433 -13.70 24.85 -0.36
C ILE A 433 -14.89 25.80 -0.15
N THR A 434 -15.10 26.20 1.11
CA THR A 434 -16.27 26.98 1.54
C THR A 434 -16.07 28.51 1.48
N ARG A 435 -15.00 28.98 0.85
CA ARG A 435 -14.73 30.42 0.69
C ARG A 435 -15.83 31.08 -0.16
N PRO A 436 -16.52 32.14 0.30
CA PRO A 436 -17.76 32.66 -0.29
C PRO A 436 -17.71 33.11 -1.76
N ASP A 437 -16.57 33.60 -2.23
CA ASP A 437 -16.33 34.11 -3.58
C ASP A 437 -15.66 33.08 -4.50
N THR A 438 -15.68 31.80 -4.11
CA THR A 438 -15.12 30.72 -4.92
C THR A 438 -16.10 30.29 -6.00
N ILE A 439 -15.61 30.19 -7.24
CA ILE A 439 -16.34 29.55 -8.35
C ILE A 439 -15.56 28.32 -8.78
N ILE A 440 -16.13 27.14 -8.51
CA ILE A 440 -15.64 25.85 -9.02
C ILE A 440 -16.74 25.26 -9.90
N ALA A 441 -16.47 25.16 -11.21
CA ALA A 441 -17.46 24.73 -12.18
C ALA A 441 -16.87 23.79 -13.23
N ALA A 442 -17.60 22.74 -13.58
CA ALA A 442 -17.30 21.93 -14.74
C ALA A 442 -17.58 22.74 -16.01
N THR A 443 -16.52 23.12 -16.73
CA THR A 443 -16.62 23.89 -17.99
C THR A 443 -16.71 22.97 -19.20
N SER A 444 -16.26 21.72 -19.08
CA SER A 444 -16.38 20.67 -20.09
C SER A 444 -16.49 19.29 -19.42
N ALA A 445 -16.62 18.23 -20.22
CA ALA A 445 -16.59 16.84 -19.70
C ALA A 445 -15.25 16.47 -19.04
N THR A 446 -14.16 17.16 -19.39
CA THR A 446 -12.79 16.85 -18.96
C THR A 446 -12.13 18.01 -18.22
N THR A 447 -12.87 19.06 -17.86
CA THR A 447 -12.29 20.27 -17.26
C THR A 447 -13.16 20.83 -16.15
N VAL A 448 -12.54 21.11 -15.01
CA VAL A 448 -13.12 21.90 -13.92
C VAL A 448 -12.31 23.18 -13.77
N ASN A 449 -12.97 24.33 -13.95
CA ASN A 449 -12.36 25.64 -13.76
C ASN A 449 -12.54 26.09 -12.31
N VAL A 450 -11.46 26.56 -11.70
CA VAL A 450 -11.43 27.11 -10.34
C VAL A 450 -10.94 28.55 -10.42
N LYS A 451 -11.72 29.48 -9.87
CA LYS A 451 -11.42 30.92 -9.87
C LYS A 451 -12.16 31.64 -8.75
N THR A 452 -11.79 32.91 -8.50
CA THR A 452 -12.57 33.81 -7.66
C THR A 452 -13.64 34.56 -8.47
N ASP A 453 -14.75 34.90 -7.82
CA ASP A 453 -15.84 35.69 -8.40
C ASP A 453 -15.40 37.16 -8.58
N PRO A 454 -15.31 37.67 -9.83
CA PRO A 454 -14.98 39.09 -10.10
C PRO A 454 -15.87 40.11 -9.42
N ASN A 455 -17.10 39.74 -9.05
CA ASN A 455 -18.02 40.65 -8.39
C ASN A 455 -17.64 40.90 -6.92
N VAL A 456 -16.89 39.98 -6.31
CA VAL A 456 -16.52 40.04 -4.89
C VAL A 456 -15.01 40.25 -4.75
N ASP A 457 -14.20 39.42 -5.39
CA ASP A 457 -12.74 39.60 -5.47
C ASP A 457 -12.37 40.32 -6.77
N ARG A 458 -12.08 41.62 -6.61
CA ARG A 458 -11.72 42.50 -7.72
C ARG A 458 -10.23 42.50 -8.03
N LEU A 459 -9.40 41.73 -7.32
CA LEU A 459 -7.97 41.69 -7.58
C LEU A 459 -7.69 41.21 -9.02
N ASN A 460 -6.65 41.79 -9.61
CA ASN A 460 -6.12 41.46 -10.92
C ASN A 460 -4.60 41.30 -10.89
N GLY A 461 -4.10 40.65 -11.94
CA GLY A 461 -2.69 40.41 -12.19
C GLY A 461 -2.03 39.47 -11.18
N PHE A 462 -0.77 39.74 -10.85
CA PHE A 462 0.12 38.82 -10.14
C PHE A 462 -0.26 38.60 -8.66
N ARG A 463 -1.14 39.44 -8.08
CA ARG A 463 -1.75 39.19 -6.76
C ARG A 463 -2.83 38.11 -6.78
N THR A 464 -3.34 37.76 -7.95
CA THR A 464 -4.34 36.69 -8.09
C THR A 464 -3.65 35.35 -8.24
N GLY A 465 -4.25 34.28 -7.72
CA GLY A 465 -3.71 32.94 -7.85
C GLY A 465 -4.67 31.87 -7.34
N VAL A 466 -4.48 30.65 -7.80
CA VAL A 466 -5.21 29.47 -7.32
C VAL A 466 -4.18 28.40 -7.05
N HIS A 467 -4.12 27.91 -5.82
CA HIS A 467 -3.06 27.02 -5.38
C HIS A 467 -3.64 25.82 -4.64
N PHE A 468 -3.33 24.65 -5.18
CA PHE A 468 -3.35 23.38 -4.47
C PHE A 468 -1.90 23.04 -4.08
N SER A 469 -1.66 22.72 -2.82
CA SER A 469 -0.33 22.41 -2.28
C SER A 469 -0.42 21.28 -1.26
N ASN A 470 0.73 20.74 -0.83
CA ASN A 470 0.81 19.64 0.15
C ASN A 470 -0.10 18.44 -0.19
N VAL A 471 -0.27 18.18 -1.48
CA VAL A 471 -1.10 17.09 -1.99
C VAL A 471 -0.41 15.76 -1.69
N SER A 472 -1.05 14.93 -0.87
CA SER A 472 -0.53 13.64 -0.44
C SER A 472 -1.62 12.59 -0.33
N VAL A 473 -1.25 11.33 -0.58
CA VAL A 473 -2.13 10.18 -0.46
C VAL A 473 -1.51 9.23 0.56
N ASN A 474 -2.28 8.85 1.58
CA ASN A 474 -1.76 8.13 2.76
C ASN A 474 -1.05 6.79 2.45
N ILE A 475 -1.41 6.12 1.35
CA ILE A 475 -0.81 4.86 0.95
C ILE A 475 0.40 5.01 0.02
N GLU A 476 0.63 6.20 -0.54
CA GLU A 476 1.74 6.41 -1.49
C GLU A 476 3.09 6.52 -0.76
N PRO A 477 4.19 6.02 -1.36
CA PRO A 477 4.28 5.46 -2.71
C PRO A 477 3.76 4.01 -2.82
N ILE A 478 3.09 3.70 -3.94
CA ILE A 478 2.61 2.35 -4.32
C ILE A 478 3.04 2.02 -5.74
N PRO A 479 3.20 0.73 -6.10
CA PRO A 479 3.52 0.32 -7.47
C PRO A 479 2.51 0.89 -8.48
N GLN A 480 2.98 1.71 -9.40
CA GLN A 480 2.15 2.31 -10.45
C GLN A 480 2.14 1.44 -11.71
N THR A 481 3.23 0.69 -11.92
CA THR A 481 3.41 -0.24 -13.03
C THR A 481 3.52 -1.64 -12.46
N GLY A 482 2.71 -2.59 -12.94
CA GLY A 482 2.89 -4.01 -12.62
C GLY A 482 4.16 -4.59 -13.26
N ILE A 483 4.59 -5.76 -12.80
CA ILE A 483 5.85 -6.39 -13.25
C ILE A 483 5.87 -6.65 -14.77
N PHE A 484 4.70 -6.97 -15.34
CA PHE A 484 4.51 -7.17 -16.79
C PHE A 484 4.34 -5.86 -17.59
N GLY A 485 4.18 -4.73 -16.91
CA GLY A 485 4.05 -3.42 -17.55
C GLY A 485 5.37 -2.67 -17.74
N ILE A 486 6.48 -3.25 -17.26
CA ILE A 486 7.82 -2.66 -17.38
C ILE A 486 8.23 -2.66 -18.85
N ASP A 487 8.39 -1.48 -19.44
CA ASP A 487 8.92 -1.30 -20.80
C ASP A 487 10.04 -0.24 -20.81
N ILE A 488 11.29 -0.70 -20.83
CA ILE A 488 12.48 0.16 -20.85
C ILE A 488 12.91 0.60 -22.25
N VAL A 489 12.28 0.06 -23.31
CA VAL A 489 12.58 0.37 -24.71
C VAL A 489 11.75 1.57 -25.14
N SER A 490 10.43 1.48 -25.00
CA SER A 490 9.51 2.55 -25.41
C SER A 490 9.51 3.70 -24.40
N ASN A 491 9.67 3.39 -23.11
CA ASN A 491 9.60 4.37 -22.01
C ASN A 491 10.93 4.49 -21.26
N SER A 492 12.01 4.65 -22.01
CA SER A 492 13.38 4.67 -21.46
C SER A 492 13.65 5.74 -20.38
N GLY A 493 12.85 6.82 -20.33
CA GLY A 493 12.88 7.85 -19.29
C GLY A 493 12.21 7.45 -17.96
N SER A 494 11.48 6.32 -17.92
CA SER A 494 10.77 5.83 -16.73
C SER A 494 11.58 4.81 -15.92
N LEU A 495 12.87 4.64 -16.24
CA LEU A 495 13.69 3.59 -15.64
C LEU A 495 13.81 3.71 -14.11
N ASP A 496 13.96 4.94 -13.63
CA ASP A 496 13.97 5.23 -12.18
C ASP A 496 12.64 4.87 -11.52
N LYS A 497 11.51 5.12 -12.19
CA LYS A 497 10.17 4.75 -11.73
C LYS A 497 10.01 3.22 -11.64
N TYR A 498 10.46 2.48 -12.66
CA TYR A 498 10.37 1.02 -12.63
C TYR A 498 11.22 0.40 -11.52
N ILE A 499 12.40 0.95 -11.24
CA ILE A 499 13.23 0.50 -10.11
C ILE A 499 12.48 0.67 -8.79
N ILE A 500 11.80 1.79 -8.61
CA ILE A 500 10.98 2.07 -7.41
C ILE A 500 9.77 1.14 -7.35
N ASP A 501 9.04 0.96 -8.47
CA ASP A 501 7.89 0.05 -8.53
C ASP A 501 8.31 -1.37 -8.13
N VAL A 502 9.42 -1.90 -8.67
CA VAL A 502 9.97 -3.22 -8.30
C VAL A 502 10.42 -3.27 -6.84
N GLU A 503 11.03 -2.20 -6.31
CA GLU A 503 11.42 -2.14 -4.91
C GLU A 503 10.22 -2.18 -3.96
N LEU A 504 9.13 -1.47 -4.30
CA LEU A 504 7.88 -1.52 -3.55
C LEU A 504 7.23 -2.91 -3.61
N MET A 505 7.26 -3.56 -4.78
CA MET A 505 6.80 -4.96 -4.93
C MET A 505 7.64 -5.93 -4.09
N THR A 506 8.96 -5.76 -4.06
CA THR A 506 9.86 -6.56 -3.23
C THR A 506 9.54 -6.39 -1.75
N GLN A 507 9.34 -5.15 -1.27
CA GLN A 507 8.96 -4.90 0.13
C GLN A 507 7.63 -5.56 0.49
N LYS A 508 6.58 -5.37 -0.33
CA LYS A 508 5.28 -6.02 -0.11
C LYS A 508 5.37 -7.56 -0.12
N THR A 509 6.24 -8.12 -0.98
CA THR A 509 6.49 -9.57 -1.02
C THR A 509 7.19 -10.05 0.25
N ILE A 510 8.15 -9.28 0.78
CA ILE A 510 8.82 -9.55 2.06
C ILE A 510 7.82 -9.49 3.22
N ASP A 511 6.93 -8.50 3.25
CA ASP A 511 5.91 -8.34 4.30
C ASP A 511 4.97 -9.55 4.32
N GLY A 512 4.48 -9.98 3.16
CA GLY A 512 3.66 -11.18 3.04
C GLY A 512 4.39 -12.46 3.43
N ALA A 513 5.66 -12.61 3.03
CA ALA A 513 6.49 -13.74 3.45
C ALA A 513 6.74 -13.73 4.97
N ALA A 514 6.95 -12.57 5.58
CA ALA A 514 7.12 -12.43 7.03
C ALA A 514 5.85 -12.80 7.79
N MET A 515 4.68 -12.38 7.30
CA MET A 515 3.37 -12.74 7.83
C MET A 515 3.16 -14.27 7.80
N LEU A 516 3.43 -14.90 6.65
CA LEU A 516 3.39 -16.36 6.49
C LEU A 516 4.41 -17.07 7.40
N GLY A 517 5.64 -16.58 7.50
CA GLY A 517 6.69 -17.16 8.34
C GLY A 517 6.35 -17.09 9.84
N ALA A 518 5.79 -15.97 10.30
CA ALA A 518 5.29 -15.83 11.67
C ALA A 518 4.13 -16.80 11.95
N LEU A 519 3.22 -16.95 10.99
CA LEU A 519 2.12 -17.91 11.10
C LEU A 519 2.63 -19.34 11.13
N LYS A 520 3.56 -19.71 10.25
CA LYS A 520 4.23 -21.02 10.24
C LYS A 520 4.80 -21.36 11.62
N ALA A 521 5.61 -20.47 12.17
CA ALA A 521 6.24 -20.69 13.47
C ALA A 521 5.20 -20.96 14.57
N ARG A 522 4.06 -20.26 14.54
CA ARG A 522 2.93 -20.49 15.45
C ARG A 522 2.28 -21.86 15.24
N ILE A 523 2.05 -22.27 13.99
CA ILE A 523 1.48 -23.60 13.69
C ILE A 523 2.44 -24.71 14.11
N ASP A 524 3.74 -24.59 13.83
CA ASP A 524 4.74 -25.58 14.20
C ASP A 524 4.82 -25.76 15.73
N MET A 525 4.73 -24.68 16.51
CA MET A 525 4.63 -24.75 17.97
C MET A 525 3.38 -25.50 18.44
N GLN A 526 2.22 -25.24 17.82
CA GLN A 526 0.96 -25.89 18.16
C GLN A 526 0.94 -27.37 17.75
N SER A 527 1.52 -27.69 16.60
CA SER A 527 1.70 -29.07 16.14
C SER A 527 2.59 -29.85 17.11
N GLY A 528 3.74 -29.30 17.51
CA GLY A 528 4.64 -29.93 18.49
C GLY A 528 4.00 -30.13 19.86
N PHE A 529 3.23 -29.15 20.34
CA PHE A 529 2.46 -29.30 21.58
C PHE A 529 1.42 -30.42 21.47
N THR A 530 0.66 -30.44 20.38
CA THR A 530 -0.39 -31.44 20.12
C THR A 530 0.22 -32.84 20.02
N LYS A 531 1.37 -33.00 19.35
CA LYS A 531 2.12 -34.25 19.30
C LYS A 531 2.58 -34.73 20.68
N THR A 532 3.11 -33.81 21.49
CA THR A 532 3.52 -34.11 22.87
C THR A 532 2.32 -34.55 23.73
N LEU A 533 1.16 -33.93 23.53
CA LEU A 533 -0.07 -34.30 24.22
C LEU A 533 -0.53 -35.71 23.82
N ILE A 534 -0.53 -36.03 22.52
CA ILE A 534 -0.83 -37.38 22.00
C ILE A 534 0.05 -38.43 22.69
N ASP A 535 1.38 -38.22 22.68
CA ASP A 535 2.33 -39.16 23.26
C ASP A 535 2.15 -39.33 24.77
N THR A 536 1.76 -38.25 25.47
CA THR A 536 1.51 -38.28 26.90
C THR A 536 0.22 -39.02 27.23
N VAL A 537 -0.84 -38.78 26.47
CA VAL A 537 -2.11 -39.49 26.62
C VAL A 537 -1.94 -40.97 26.30
N ASP A 538 -1.19 -41.34 25.26
CA ASP A 538 -0.91 -42.75 24.93
C ASP A 538 -0.14 -43.46 26.05
N LYS A 539 0.90 -42.83 26.60
CA LYS A 539 1.62 -43.38 27.76
C LYS A 539 0.70 -43.52 28.98
N GLY A 540 -0.13 -42.50 29.23
CA GLY A 540 -1.10 -42.51 30.33
C GLY A 540 -2.12 -43.64 30.18
N VAL A 541 -2.70 -43.81 29.00
CA VAL A 541 -3.58 -44.94 28.66
C VAL A 541 -2.85 -46.25 28.91
N GLY A 542 -1.64 -46.42 28.38
CA GLY A 542 -0.86 -47.64 28.52
C GLY A 542 -0.61 -48.02 29.98
N GLN A 543 -0.25 -47.05 30.84
CA GLN A 543 -0.11 -47.29 32.28
C GLN A 543 -1.40 -47.79 32.97
N LEU A 544 -2.56 -47.36 32.49
CA LEU A 544 -3.84 -47.80 33.05
C LEU A 544 -4.18 -49.24 32.64
N VAL A 545 -3.98 -49.59 31.37
CA VAL A 545 -4.60 -50.77 30.76
C VAL A 545 -3.64 -51.81 30.22
N ASP A 546 -2.36 -51.51 30.02
CA ASP A 546 -1.39 -52.44 29.44
C ASP A 546 -0.98 -53.50 30.48
N ALA A 547 -0.70 -54.71 30.01
CA ALA A 547 -0.14 -55.78 30.81
C ALA A 547 1.39 -55.72 30.76
N ASP A 548 2.03 -55.91 31.92
CA ASP A 548 3.45 -56.24 31.94
C ASP A 548 3.62 -57.67 31.40
N LEU A 549 4.10 -57.79 30.17
CA LEU A 549 4.27 -59.07 29.49
C LEU A 549 5.29 -59.98 30.19
N ASN A 550 6.24 -59.41 30.95
CA ASN A 550 7.22 -60.21 31.69
C ASN A 550 6.57 -60.85 32.92
N ASP A 551 5.79 -60.09 33.70
CA ASP A 551 5.04 -60.63 34.85
C ASP A 551 3.94 -61.60 34.38
N ALA A 552 3.17 -61.23 33.36
CA ALA A 552 2.14 -62.10 32.79
C ALA A 552 2.73 -63.42 32.26
N SER A 553 3.88 -63.38 31.57
CA SER A 553 4.59 -64.57 31.10
C SER A 553 5.13 -65.44 32.26
N ALA A 554 5.68 -64.82 33.31
CA ALA A 554 6.12 -65.53 34.50
C ALA A 554 4.95 -66.24 35.21
N ARG A 555 3.81 -65.54 35.36
CA ARG A 555 2.58 -66.11 35.93
C ARG A 555 1.99 -67.21 35.07
N GLN A 556 1.97 -67.05 33.75
CA GLN A 556 1.50 -68.08 32.82
C GLN A 556 2.29 -69.38 33.01
N LYS A 557 3.63 -69.29 33.08
CA LYS A 557 4.50 -70.45 33.32
C LYS A 557 4.24 -71.08 34.69
N ALA A 558 4.05 -70.27 35.73
CA ALA A 558 3.70 -70.76 37.07
C ALA A 558 2.34 -71.48 37.07
N LEU A 559 1.33 -70.92 36.39
CA LEU A 559 0.00 -71.53 36.26
C LEU A 559 0.04 -72.82 35.43
N GLN A 560 0.87 -72.90 34.39
CA GLN A 560 1.11 -74.14 33.65
C GLN A 560 1.73 -75.22 34.54
N ALA A 561 2.70 -74.87 35.39
CA ALA A 561 3.27 -75.80 36.36
C ALA A 561 2.23 -76.24 37.41
N GLN A 562 1.41 -75.32 37.92
CA GLN A 562 0.31 -75.64 38.84
C GLN A 562 -0.75 -76.52 38.19
N GLN A 563 -1.07 -76.31 36.91
CA GLN A 563 -2.00 -77.15 36.15
C GLN A 563 -1.48 -78.58 36.07
N GLN A 564 -0.20 -78.78 35.77
CA GLN A 564 0.43 -80.11 35.75
C GLN A 564 0.36 -80.80 37.12
N LEU A 565 0.67 -80.07 38.20
CA LEU A 565 0.56 -80.58 39.57
C LEU A 565 -0.88 -80.89 39.98
N ALA A 566 -1.85 -80.08 39.57
CA ALA A 566 -3.27 -80.31 39.85
C ALA A 566 -3.83 -81.51 39.08
N ILE A 567 -3.38 -81.75 37.85
CA ILE A 567 -3.68 -82.97 37.09
C ILE A 567 -3.09 -84.20 37.81
N GLN A 568 -1.86 -84.11 38.30
CA GLN A 568 -1.25 -85.18 39.09
C GLN A 568 -2.01 -85.42 40.40
N ALA A 569 -2.38 -84.37 41.13
CA ALA A 569 -3.16 -84.48 42.37
C ALA A 569 -4.56 -85.06 42.14
N LEU A 570 -5.22 -84.71 41.02
CA LEU A 570 -6.49 -85.31 40.61
C LEU A 570 -6.33 -86.80 40.28
N SER A 571 -5.25 -87.18 39.60
CA SER A 571 -4.90 -88.58 39.33
C SER A 571 -4.69 -89.38 40.62
N ILE A 572 -3.94 -88.81 41.59
CA ILE A 572 -3.71 -89.41 42.92
C ILE A 572 -5.01 -89.52 43.74
N ALA A 573 -5.85 -88.50 43.71
CA ALA A 573 -7.15 -88.50 44.40
C ALA A 573 -8.12 -89.55 43.82
N ASN A 574 -8.03 -89.83 42.51
CA ASN A 574 -8.76 -90.91 41.86
C ASN A 574 -8.18 -92.28 42.23
N SER A 575 -6.85 -92.47 42.17
CA SER A 575 -6.20 -93.76 42.51
C SER A 575 -6.34 -94.16 43.98
N ASN A 576 -6.43 -93.19 44.89
CA ASN A 576 -6.72 -93.44 46.32
C ASN A 576 -8.14 -94.00 46.54
N THR A 577 -9.07 -93.75 45.62
CA THR A 577 -10.44 -94.29 45.71
C THR A 577 -10.46 -95.74 45.22
N ASP A 578 -9.66 -96.06 44.20
CA ASP A 578 -9.49 -97.43 43.68
C ASP A 578 -8.83 -98.36 44.72
N THR A 579 -7.87 -97.85 45.50
CA THR A 579 -7.22 -98.60 46.60
C THR A 579 -8.15 -98.83 47.79
N VAL A 580 -9.11 -97.93 48.06
CA VAL A 580 -10.15 -98.15 49.07
C VAL A 580 -11.21 -99.14 48.57
N LEU A 581 -11.58 -99.09 47.28
CA LEU A 581 -12.46 -100.08 46.65
C LEU A 581 -11.85 -101.49 46.66
N SER A 582 -10.53 -101.62 46.52
CA SER A 582 -9.84 -102.92 46.62
C SER A 582 -9.76 -103.50 48.04
N LEU A 583 -10.12 -102.74 49.09
CA LEU A 583 -10.19 -103.23 50.47
C LEU A 583 -11.58 -103.74 50.87
N PHE A 584 -12.59 -103.54 50.02
CA PHE A 584 -13.98 -103.98 50.23
C PHE A 584 -14.47 -105.01 49.18
N ASN A 585 -13.61 -105.39 48.24
CA ASN A 585 -13.67 -106.65 47.49
C ASN A 585 -12.69 -107.63 48.11
#